data_AF-A0AAX2SQ73-F1
#
_entry.id   AF-A0AAX2SQ73-F1
#
_cell.length_a   1.000
_cell.length_b   1.000
_cell.length_c   1.000
_cell.angle_alpha   90.00
_cell.angle_beta   90.00
_cell.angle_gamma   90.00
#
_symmetry.space_group_name_H-M   'P 1'
#
loop_
_entity.id
_entity.type
_entity.pdbx_description
1 polymer ?
#
loop_
_entity_poly.entity_id
_entity_poly.type
_entity_poly.pdbx_seq_one_letter_code
_entity_poly.pdbx_strand_id
1 'polypeptide(L)'
;IVAMWLTQEQRPTYRTIARFIVSKELTEMIQASFKDFHDYLQKAGLIDEASFIDGTKILANANKYSFVWKKRTIKYSDLNVVKARKLISEM
;
A
#
# COMPACT_ATOMS: atom_id res chain seq x y z
N ILE A 1 7.52 10.64 -0.96
CA ILE A 1 8.30 10.19 -2.14
C ILE A 1 7.27 9.94 -3.23
N VAL A 2 7.24 10.79 -4.25
CA VAL A 2 6.26 10.64 -5.33
C VAL A 2 6.90 9.76 -6.38
N ALA A 3 6.39 8.54 -6.58
CA ALA A 3 6.92 7.60 -7.56
C ALA A 3 6.49 7.96 -9.01
N MET A 4 6.42 9.26 -9.34
CA MET A 4 6.03 9.77 -10.68
C MET A 4 6.96 9.31 -11.80
N TRP A 5 8.21 8.98 -11.48
CA TRP A 5 9.14 8.44 -12.45
C TRP A 5 8.67 7.07 -13.00
N LEU A 6 7.93 6.27 -12.21
CA LEU A 6 7.36 4.99 -12.66
C LEU A 6 6.32 5.18 -13.77
N THR A 7 5.67 6.34 -13.79
CA THR A 7 4.66 6.69 -14.77
C THR A 7 5.23 7.55 -15.89
N GLN A 8 6.57 7.68 -15.99
CA GLN A 8 7.23 8.58 -16.94
C GLN A 8 6.68 10.01 -16.86
N GLU A 9 6.55 10.53 -15.63
CA GLU A 9 5.98 11.85 -15.32
C GLU A 9 4.49 12.02 -15.69
N GLN A 10 3.81 10.95 -16.11
CA GLN A 10 2.36 10.98 -16.26
C GLN A 10 1.68 11.09 -14.90
N ARG A 11 0.51 11.74 -14.87
CA ARG A 11 -0.32 11.92 -13.67
C ARG A 11 -1.61 11.10 -13.76
N PRO A 12 -1.54 9.77 -13.58
CA PRO A 12 -2.74 8.95 -13.59
C PRO A 12 -3.68 9.34 -12.47
N THR A 13 -4.97 9.32 -12.76
CA THR A 13 -6.00 9.61 -11.75
C THR A 13 -6.03 8.50 -10.70
N TYR A 14 -6.58 8.81 -9.52
CA TYR A 14 -6.84 7.81 -8.49
C TYR A 14 -7.60 6.58 -9.05
N ARG A 15 -8.60 6.80 -9.91
CA ARG A 15 -9.40 5.73 -10.51
C ARG A 15 -8.56 4.84 -11.45
N THR A 16 -7.62 5.42 -12.18
CA THR A 16 -6.68 4.68 -13.04
C THR A 16 -5.80 3.75 -12.21
N ILE A 17 -5.20 4.28 -11.13
CA ILE A 17 -4.35 3.51 -10.22
C ILE A 17 -5.16 2.40 -9.54
N ALA A 18 -6.35 2.71 -9.03
CA ALA A 18 -7.20 1.74 -8.36
C ALA A 18 -7.58 0.57 -9.27
N ARG A 19 -7.94 0.84 -10.54
CA ARG A 19 -8.25 -0.20 -11.54
C ARG A 19 -7.04 -1.07 -11.84
N PHE A 20 -5.86 -0.48 -11.97
CA PHE A 20 -4.62 -1.21 -12.17
C PHE A 20 -4.35 -2.18 -11.01
N ILE A 21 -4.46 -1.69 -9.76
CA ILE A 21 -4.20 -2.49 -8.55
C ILE A 21 -5.14 -3.70 -8.43
N VAL A 22 -6.42 -3.53 -8.74
CA VAL A 22 -7.42 -4.62 -8.63
C VAL A 22 -7.52 -5.49 -9.88
N SER A 23 -6.70 -5.23 -10.90
CA SER A 23 -6.72 -6.01 -12.13
C SER A 23 -6.26 -7.45 -11.88
N LYS A 24 -6.93 -8.38 -12.54
CA LYS A 24 -6.60 -9.82 -12.44
C LYS A 24 -5.23 -10.08 -13.05
N GLU A 25 -4.94 -9.41 -14.15
CA GLU A 25 -3.69 -9.48 -14.89
C GLU A 25 -2.50 -9.07 -14.02
N LEU A 26 -2.61 -7.96 -13.28
CA LEU A 26 -1.55 -7.55 -12.36
C LEU A 26 -1.36 -8.56 -11.23
N THR A 27 -2.45 -9.11 -10.71
CA THR A 27 -2.40 -10.10 -9.63
C THR A 27 -1.66 -11.36 -10.07
N GLU A 28 -1.99 -11.90 -11.24
CA GLU A 28 -1.32 -13.07 -11.82
C GLU A 28 0.15 -12.78 -12.13
N MET A 29 0.45 -11.60 -12.67
CA MET A 29 1.83 -11.17 -12.95
C MET A 29 2.67 -11.09 -11.68
N ILE A 30 2.14 -10.50 -10.60
CA ILE A 30 2.85 -10.40 -9.31
C ILE A 30 3.09 -11.80 -8.73
N GLN A 31 2.10 -12.69 -8.79
CA GLN A 31 2.26 -14.06 -8.29
C GLN A 31 3.34 -14.83 -9.06
N ALA A 32 3.33 -14.74 -10.39
CA ALA A 32 4.36 -15.36 -11.23
C ALA A 32 5.75 -14.76 -10.93
N SER A 33 5.87 -13.43 -10.89
CA SER A 33 7.14 -12.75 -10.60
C SER A 33 7.69 -13.09 -9.23
N PHE A 34 6.80 -13.21 -8.23
CA PHE A 34 7.20 -13.59 -6.87
C PHE A 34 7.71 -15.03 -6.83
N LYS A 35 7.05 -15.95 -7.54
CA LYS A 35 7.50 -17.34 -7.67
C LYS A 35 8.88 -17.40 -8.34
N ASP A 36 9.07 -16.70 -9.45
CA ASP A 36 10.36 -16.68 -10.16
C ASP A 36 11.47 -16.11 -9.28
N PHE A 37 11.17 -15.05 -8.53
CA PHE A 37 12.12 -14.46 -7.58
C PHE A 37 12.46 -15.43 -6.44
N HIS A 38 11.46 -16.10 -5.87
CA HIS A 38 11.66 -17.11 -4.84
C HIS A 38 12.54 -18.27 -5.36
N ASP A 39 12.18 -18.85 -6.52
CA ASP A 39 12.91 -19.95 -7.13
C ASP A 39 14.37 -19.55 -7.45
N TYR A 40 14.59 -18.31 -7.87
CA TYR A 40 15.93 -17.76 -8.08
C TYR A 40 16.74 -17.71 -6.77
N LEU A 41 16.16 -17.16 -5.70
CA LEU A 41 16.83 -17.05 -4.41
C LEU A 41 17.15 -18.43 -3.81
N GLN A 42 16.23 -19.37 -3.96
CA GLN A 42 16.41 -20.75 -3.50
C GLN A 42 17.55 -21.43 -4.26
N LYS A 43 17.58 -21.31 -5.59
CA LYS A 43 18.69 -21.81 -6.42
C LYS A 43 20.04 -21.17 -6.09
N ALA A 44 20.03 -19.90 -5.68
CA ALA A 44 21.22 -19.18 -5.26
C ALA A 44 21.67 -19.56 -3.83
N GLY A 45 20.92 -20.40 -3.11
CA GLY A 45 21.22 -20.77 -1.72
C GLY A 45 21.09 -19.59 -0.74
N LEU A 46 20.32 -18.55 -1.13
CA LEU A 46 20.12 -17.35 -0.31
C LEU A 46 18.93 -17.48 0.65
N ILE A 47 18.02 -18.41 0.35
CA ILE A 47 16.89 -18.78 1.19
C ILE A 47 16.76 -20.31 1.23
N ASP A 48 16.37 -20.84 2.38
CA ASP A 48 16.05 -22.26 2.56
C ASP A 48 14.53 -22.49 2.49
N GLU A 49 14.09 -23.75 2.30
CA GLU A 49 12.66 -24.13 2.40
C GLU A 49 12.09 -23.94 3.82
N ALA A 50 12.98 -23.80 4.81
CA ALA A 50 12.60 -23.63 6.20
C ALA A 50 12.00 -22.24 6.44
N SER A 51 10.70 -22.13 6.21
CA SER A 51 9.86 -21.10 6.84
C SER A 51 9.87 -21.35 8.35
N PHE A 52 10.92 -20.88 9.03
CA PHE A 52 10.83 -20.65 10.46
C PHE A 52 9.88 -19.48 10.65
N ILE A 53 8.60 -19.80 10.77
CA ILE A 53 7.66 -19.03 11.60
C ILE A 53 8.04 -19.26 13.07
N ASP A 54 9.34 -19.25 13.42
CA ASP A 54 9.77 -19.27 14.81
C ASP A 54 9.59 -17.86 15.33
N GLY A 55 8.36 -17.57 15.80
CA GLY A 55 8.01 -16.52 16.76
C GLY A 55 8.39 -15.07 16.42
N THR A 56 9.15 -14.83 15.36
CA THR A 56 9.69 -13.54 14.98
C THR A 56 8.60 -12.85 14.20
N LYS A 57 7.65 -12.31 14.97
CA LYS A 57 6.68 -11.35 14.46
C LYS A 57 7.47 -10.14 13.98
N ILE A 58 7.85 -10.12 12.71
CA ILE A 58 8.06 -8.87 11.98
C ILE A 58 6.68 -8.23 11.94
N LEU A 59 6.38 -7.42 12.96
CA LEU A 59 5.05 -6.89 13.18
C LEU A 59 4.71 -5.90 12.06
N ALA A 60 4.09 -6.40 11.00
CA ALA A 60 3.32 -5.64 10.03
C ALA A 60 2.00 -5.12 10.64
N ASN A 61 1.96 -4.84 11.95
CA ASN A 61 0.77 -4.32 12.60
C ASN A 61 0.66 -2.81 12.29
N ALA A 62 -0.14 -2.47 11.26
CA ALA A 62 -0.47 -1.08 10.90
C ALA A 62 -1.10 -0.27 12.06
N ASN A 63 -1.63 -0.94 13.08
CA ASN A 63 -2.22 -0.29 14.26
C ASN A 63 -1.21 0.00 15.39
N LYS A 64 0.05 -0.46 15.28
CA LYS A 64 1.10 -0.18 16.29
C LYS A 64 1.37 1.31 16.43
N TYR A 65 1.09 2.12 15.41
CA TYR A 65 1.23 3.58 15.43
C TYR A 65 -0.11 4.31 15.35
N SER A 66 -1.23 3.67 15.67
CA SER A 66 -2.55 4.34 15.73
C SER A 66 -2.53 5.59 16.63
N PHE A 67 -1.74 5.57 17.70
CA PHE A 67 -1.50 6.74 18.56
C PHE A 67 -0.72 7.87 17.88
N VAL A 68 0.20 7.56 16.94
CA VAL A 68 0.97 8.55 16.17
C VAL A 68 0.05 9.34 15.25
N TRP A 69 -0.91 8.65 14.63
CA TRP A 69 -1.84 9.27 13.69
C TRP A 69 -3.06 9.89 14.35
N LYS A 70 -3.42 9.48 15.58
CA LYS A 70 -4.59 9.97 16.32
C LYS A 70 -4.73 11.50 16.29
N LYS A 71 -3.64 12.23 16.55
CA LYS A 71 -3.64 13.71 16.54
C LYS A 71 -3.97 14.28 15.15
N ARG A 72 -3.42 13.68 14.08
CA ARG A 72 -3.72 14.10 12.70
C ARG A 72 -5.15 13.70 12.31
N THR A 73 -5.58 12.49 12.63
CA THR A 73 -6.94 12.00 12.33
C THR A 73 -8.00 12.88 12.96
N ILE A 74 -7.85 13.26 14.24
CA ILE A 74 -8.76 14.20 14.92
C ILE A 74 -8.76 15.56 14.20
N LYS A 75 -7.58 16.16 13.99
CA LYS A 75 -7.46 17.48 13.35
C LYS A 75 -8.12 17.53 11.97
N TYR A 76 -7.90 16.51 11.14
CA TYR A 76 -8.47 16.49 9.79
C TYR A 76 -9.95 16.11 9.78
N SER A 77 -10.44 15.33 10.76
CA SER A 77 -11.87 15.04 10.90
C SER A 77 -12.68 16.33 11.12
N ASP A 78 -12.27 17.18 12.05
CA ASP A 78 -12.95 18.45 12.34
C ASP A 78 -12.91 19.41 11.14
N LEU A 79 -11.74 19.54 10.51
CA LEU A 79 -11.56 20.35 9.29
C LEU A 79 -12.46 19.87 8.14
N ASN A 80 -12.62 18.56 8.00
CA ASN A 80 -13.46 17.98 6.95
C ASN A 80 -14.95 18.25 7.22
N VAL A 81 -15.40 18.21 8.47
CA VAL A 81 -16.79 18.58 8.85
C VAL A 81 -17.07 20.05 8.54
N VAL A 82 -16.15 20.95 8.87
CA VAL A 82 -16.31 22.39 8.57
C VAL A 82 -16.39 22.62 7.06
N LYS A 83 -15.51 21.99 6.28
CA LYS A 83 -15.54 22.09 4.80
C LYS A 83 -16.83 21.52 4.21
N ALA A 84 -17.30 20.37 4.71
CA ALA A 84 -18.54 19.76 4.25
C ALA A 84 -19.75 20.68 4.51
N ARG A 85 -19.83 21.29 5.70
CA ARG A 85 -20.90 22.26 6.02
C ARG A 85 -20.86 23.49 5.12
N LYS A 86 -19.67 24.02 4.84
CA LYS A 86 -19.48 25.15 3.92
C LYS A 86 -19.96 24.82 2.50
N LEU A 87 -19.60 23.64 1.99
CA LEU A 87 -20.06 23.17 0.68
C LEU A 87 -21.59 23.00 0.61
N ILE A 88 -22.21 22.50 1.69
CA ILE A 88 -23.66 22.35 1.78
C ILE A 88 -24.36 23.71 1.82
N SER A 89 -23.76 24.73 2.45
CA SER A 89 -24.31 26.09 2.46
C SER A 89 -24.08 26.89 1.18
N GLU A 90 -23.11 26.47 0.36
CA GLU A 90 -22.80 27.07 -0.94
C GLU A 90 -23.58 26.42 -2.10
N MET A 91 -24.31 25.33 -1.82
CA MET A 91 -25.34 24.75 -2.70
C MET A 91 -26.69 25.42 -2.45
#